data_AF-A0A1Y3BH93-F1
#
_entry.id   AF-A0A1Y3BH93-F1
#
_cell.length_a   1.000
_cell.length_b   1.000
_cell.length_c   1.000
_cell.angle_alpha   90.00
_cell.angle_beta   90.00
_cell.angle_gamma   90.00
#
_symmetry.space_group_name_H-M   'P 1'
#
loop_
_entity.id
_entity.type
_entity.pdbx_description
1 polymer ?
#
loop_
_entity_poly.entity_id
_entity_poly.type
_entity_poly.pdbx_seq_one_letter_code
_entity_poly.pdbx_strand_id
1 'polypeptide(L)'
;LIAQIPKDYYEFLLKLQKNLASKIKSVGKIDYDYWRTYTNDKKTEPALNFIDGDLIESFLDLSSAEMAECTEGIMYNMNGQNRKATVDDIIKIVEELSRIH
;
A
#
# COMPACT_ATOMS: atom_id res chain seq x y z
N LEU A 1 8.36 -5.27 12.17
CA LEU A 1 9.59 -4.53 11.79
C LEU A 1 9.22 -3.08 11.47
N ILE A 2 10.09 -2.10 11.69
CA ILE A 2 9.89 -0.72 11.21
C ILE A 2 11.09 -0.35 10.34
N ALA A 3 10.83 0.12 9.13
CA ALA A 3 11.84 0.55 8.18
C ALA A 3 11.53 1.97 7.64
N GLN A 4 12.57 2.72 7.30
CA GLN A 4 12.42 4.03 6.66
C GLN A 4 12.44 3.86 5.15
N ILE A 5 11.64 4.65 4.45
CA ILE A 5 11.53 4.63 2.99
C ILE A 5 11.71 6.04 2.39
N PRO A 6 12.29 6.16 1.18
CA PRO A 6 12.34 7.43 0.47
C PRO A 6 10.95 7.99 0.13
N LYS A 7 10.85 9.31 -0.06
CA LYS A 7 9.59 10.00 -0.35
C LYS A 7 8.85 9.44 -1.58
N ASP A 8 9.56 9.26 -2.69
CA ASP A 8 8.95 8.75 -3.94
C ASP A 8 8.38 7.34 -3.73
N TYR A 9 9.06 6.55 -2.90
CA TYR A 9 8.62 5.20 -2.54
C TYR A 9 7.41 5.23 -1.60
N TYR A 10 7.37 6.17 -0.66
CA TYR A 10 6.20 6.42 0.18
C TYR A 10 4.98 6.84 -0.65
N GLU A 11 5.12 7.76 -1.61
CA GLU A 11 4.02 8.20 -2.46
C GLU A 11 3.47 7.06 -3.31
N PHE A 12 4.36 6.24 -3.87
CA PHE A 12 4.01 5.01 -4.58
C PHE A 12 3.24 4.01 -3.70
N LEU A 13 3.79 3.65 -2.54
CA LEU A 13 3.17 2.69 -1.62
C LEU A 13 1.87 3.21 -1.03
N LEU A 14 1.77 4.51 -0.74
CA LEU A 14 0.54 5.13 -0.26
C LEU A 14 -0.59 5.01 -1.29
N LYS A 15 -0.27 5.14 -2.58
CA LYS A 15 -1.26 4.96 -3.65
C LYS A 15 -1.72 3.51 -3.75
N LEU A 16 -0.78 2.56 -3.68
CA LEU A 16 -1.10 1.12 -3.64
C LEU A 16 -1.98 0.77 -2.44
N GLN A 17 -1.62 1.25 -1.24
CA GLN A 17 -2.39 1.04 -0.01
C GLN A 17 -3.83 1.53 -0.14
N LYS A 18 -4.04 2.73 -0.70
CA LYS A 18 -5.38 3.27 -0.93
C LYS A 18 -6.19 2.43 -1.91
N ASN A 19 -5.56 1.96 -2.98
CA ASN A 19 -6.21 1.09 -3.95
C ASN A 19 -6.61 -0.24 -3.27
N LEU A 20 -5.70 -0.87 -2.54
CA LEU A 20 -5.95 -2.10 -1.77
C LEU A 20 -7.08 -1.93 -0.76
N ALA A 21 -7.02 -0.89 0.09
CA ALA A 21 -8.04 -0.61 1.09
C ALA A 21 -9.45 -0.42 0.48
N SER A 22 -9.53 0.14 -0.73
CA SER A 22 -10.81 0.36 -1.41
C SER A 22 -11.40 -0.89 -2.06
N LYS A 23 -10.55 -1.87 -2.43
CA LYS A 23 -10.93 -3.04 -3.23
C LYS A 23 -11.02 -4.32 -2.40
N ILE A 24 -10.20 -4.44 -1.36
CA ILE A 24 -10.19 -5.60 -0.47
C ILE A 24 -11.32 -5.45 0.54
N LYS A 25 -12.21 -6.45 0.57
CA LYS A 25 -13.28 -6.51 1.56
C LYS A 25 -12.70 -6.87 2.92
N SER A 26 -12.70 -5.91 3.83
CA SER A 26 -12.36 -6.13 5.23
C SER A 26 -13.31 -7.13 5.90
N VAL A 27 -12.76 -8.00 6.75
CA VAL A 27 -13.54 -8.92 7.60
C VAL A 27 -14.40 -8.09 8.55
N GLY A 28 -15.71 -8.35 8.58
CA GLY A 28 -16.65 -7.55 9.37
C GLY A 28 -16.95 -6.17 8.80
N LYS A 29 -16.49 -5.85 7.57
CA LYS A 29 -16.70 -4.55 6.89
C LYS A 29 -16.19 -3.35 7.71
N ILE A 30 -15.11 -3.55 8.46
CA ILE A 30 -14.45 -2.47 9.19
C ILE A 30 -13.69 -1.62 8.17
N ASP A 31 -13.93 -0.31 8.20
CA ASP A 31 -13.22 0.64 7.36
C ASP A 31 -11.72 0.65 7.71
N TYR A 32 -10.88 0.61 6.67
CA TYR A 32 -9.43 0.51 6.84
C TYR A 32 -8.83 1.76 7.49
N ASP A 33 -9.25 2.96 7.05
CA ASP A 33 -8.74 4.22 7.59
C ASP A 33 -9.14 4.35 9.06
N TYR A 34 -10.37 3.94 9.40
CA TYR A 34 -10.83 3.84 10.78
C TYR A 34 -9.96 2.90 11.62
N TRP A 35 -9.66 1.70 11.11
CA TRP A 35 -8.81 0.73 11.82
C TRP A 35 -7.40 1.26 12.10
N ARG A 36 -6.81 1.98 11.14
CA ARG A 36 -5.44 2.55 11.28
C ARG A 36 -5.40 3.92 11.96
N THR A 37 -6.53 4.52 12.27
CA THR A 37 -6.60 5.83 12.92
C THR A 37 -5.89 5.82 14.28
N TYR A 38 -5.06 6.82 14.54
CA TYR A 38 -4.46 7.03 15.86
C TYR A 38 -5.56 7.47 16.84
N THR A 39 -5.79 6.69 17.89
CA THR A 39 -6.77 7.00 18.93
C THR A 39 -6.16 6.88 20.31
N ASN A 40 -6.39 7.88 21.15
CA ASN A 40 -6.19 7.82 22.60
C ASN A 40 -7.37 8.48 23.31
N ASP A 41 -7.37 8.50 24.65
CA ASP A 41 -8.46 9.07 25.46
C ASP A 41 -8.79 10.55 25.18
N LYS A 42 -7.87 11.27 24.51
CA LYS A 42 -7.95 12.73 24.30
C LYS A 42 -8.20 13.11 22.85
N LYS A 43 -7.77 12.29 21.88
CA LYS A 43 -7.87 12.62 20.46
C LYS A 43 -7.88 11.40 19.55
N THR A 44 -8.47 11.63 18.39
CA THR A 44 -8.53 10.71 17.25
C THR A 44 -8.00 11.46 16.03
N GLU A 45 -6.93 10.96 15.41
CA GLU A 45 -6.25 11.57 14.26
C GLU A 45 -5.93 10.53 13.19
N PRO A 46 -5.98 10.88 11.90
CA PRO A 46 -5.65 9.94 10.82
C PRO A 46 -4.20 9.47 10.91
N ALA A 47 -3.93 8.25 10.45
CA ALA A 47 -2.55 7.79 10.25
C ALA A 47 -1.89 8.59 9.12
N LEU A 48 -0.76 9.21 9.41
CA LEU A 48 -0.01 10.02 8.45
C LEU A 48 1.44 9.54 8.40
N ASN A 49 2.02 9.48 7.20
CA ASN A 49 3.43 9.11 6.98
C ASN A 49 3.80 7.69 7.45
N PHE A 50 2.82 6.80 7.52
CA PHE A 50 3.01 5.37 7.78
C PHE A 50 2.38 4.55 6.65
N ILE A 51 3.08 3.49 6.25
CA ILE A 51 2.58 2.47 5.34
C ILE A 51 2.35 1.18 6.13
N ASP A 52 1.22 0.55 5.88
CA ASP A 52 0.86 -0.75 6.44
C ASP A 52 1.45 -1.87 5.59
N GLY A 53 2.57 -2.43 6.05
CA GLY A 53 3.25 -3.53 5.36
C GLY A 53 2.36 -4.76 5.17
N ASP A 54 1.53 -5.11 6.15
CA ASP A 54 0.65 -6.28 6.07
C ASP A 54 -0.39 -6.10 4.96
N LEU A 55 -0.97 -4.90 4.85
CA LEU A 55 -1.89 -4.59 3.75
C LEU A 55 -1.16 -4.61 2.41
N ILE A 56 0.06 -4.04 2.31
CA ILE A 56 0.83 -4.07 1.06
C ILE A 56 1.17 -5.50 0.63
N GLU A 57 1.59 -6.36 1.55
CA GLU A 57 1.95 -7.76 1.28
C GLU A 57 0.75 -8.58 0.81
N SER A 58 -0.46 -8.26 1.31
CA SER A 58 -1.70 -8.92 0.86
C SER A 58 -1.97 -8.77 -0.65
N PHE A 59 -1.29 -7.84 -1.34
CA PHE A 59 -1.35 -7.73 -2.80
C PHE A 59 -0.95 -9.05 -3.49
N LEU A 60 0.02 -9.79 -2.95
CA LEU A 60 0.51 -11.04 -3.54
C LEU A 60 -0.51 -12.19 -3.46
N ASP A 61 -1.51 -12.07 -2.59
CA ASP A 61 -2.58 -13.05 -2.42
C ASP A 61 -3.79 -12.79 -3.33
N LEU A 62 -3.79 -11.68 -4.06
CA LEU A 62 -4.90 -11.28 -4.93
C LEU A 62 -4.93 -12.08 -6.23
N SER A 63 -6.12 -12.20 -6.83
CA SER A 63 -6.24 -12.69 -8.20
C SER A 63 -5.63 -11.70 -9.20
N SER A 64 -5.22 -12.16 -10.38
CA SER A 64 -4.63 -11.29 -11.40
C SER A 64 -5.56 -10.15 -11.84
N ALA A 65 -6.88 -10.35 -11.77
CA ALA A 65 -7.85 -9.30 -12.06
C ALA A 65 -7.85 -8.21 -10.97
N GLU A 66 -7.86 -8.61 -9.70
CA GLU A 66 -7.79 -7.69 -8.56
C GLU A 66 -6.45 -6.94 -8.51
N MET A 67 -5.34 -7.62 -8.82
CA MET A 67 -4.03 -6.98 -8.96
C MET A 67 -4.05 -5.89 -10.03
N ALA A 68 -4.64 -6.16 -11.19
CA ALA A 68 -4.75 -5.19 -12.28
C ALA A 68 -5.58 -3.97 -11.87
N GLU A 69 -6.69 -4.18 -11.16
CA GLU A 69 -7.48 -3.08 -10.58
C GLU A 69 -6.68 -2.26 -9.56
N CYS A 70 -5.96 -2.93 -8.67
CA CYS A 70 -5.17 -2.28 -7.63
C CYS A 70 -3.97 -1.51 -8.19
N THR A 71 -3.52 -1.84 -9.41
CA THR A 71 -2.42 -1.16 -10.11
C THR A 71 -2.86 0.13 -10.82
N GLU A 72 -4.16 0.38 -10.94
CA GLU A 72 -4.68 1.49 -11.73
C GLU A 72 -4.25 2.86 -11.19
N GLY A 73 -3.75 3.71 -12.11
CA GLY A 73 -3.33 5.07 -11.80
C GLY A 73 -2.07 5.18 -10.95
N ILE A 74 -1.35 4.08 -10.70
CA ILE A 74 -0.07 4.11 -10.00
C ILE A 74 1.03 4.55 -10.96
N MET A 75 1.72 5.62 -10.59
CA MET A 75 2.90 6.15 -11.25
C MET A 75 4.07 6.05 -10.28
N TYR A 76 5.26 5.76 -10.79
CA TYR A 76 6.47 5.76 -9.98
C TYR A 76 7.67 6.23 -10.80
N ASN A 77 8.64 6.79 -10.09
CA ASN A 77 9.89 7.20 -10.70
C ASN A 77 10.82 6.00 -10.82
N MET A 78 11.20 5.66 -12.05
CA MET A 78 12.26 4.69 -12.29
C MET A 78 13.36 5.38 -13.10
N ASN A 79 14.56 5.46 -12.53
CA ASN A 79 15.73 6.07 -13.16
C ASN A 79 15.52 7.53 -13.62
N GLY A 80 14.79 8.33 -12.84
CA GLY A 80 14.53 9.73 -13.16
C GLY A 80 13.35 9.97 -14.11
N GLN A 81 12.65 8.92 -14.53
CA GLN A 81 11.47 9.01 -15.39
C GLN A 81 10.22 8.49 -14.69
N ASN A 82 9.14 9.27 -14.72
CA ASN A 82 7.85 8.84 -14.21
C ASN A 82 7.19 7.91 -15.23
N ARG A 83 6.90 6.68 -14.82
CA ARG A 83 6.18 5.70 -15.65
C ARG A 83 5.01 5.09 -14.90
N LYS A 84 4.04 4.56 -15.65
CA LYS A 84 2.93 3.79 -15.09
C LYS A 84 3.48 2.46 -14.55
N ALA A 85 3.11 2.10 -13.34
CA ALA A 85 3.43 0.79 -12.79
C ALA A 85 2.63 -0.31 -13.49
N THR A 86 3.31 -1.41 -13.80
CA THR A 86 2.65 -2.65 -14.22
C THR A 86 2.42 -3.56 -13.00
N VAL A 87 1.57 -4.57 -13.15
CA VAL A 87 1.35 -5.57 -12.10
C VAL A 87 2.68 -6.25 -11.74
N ASP A 88 3.47 -6.64 -12.73
CA ASP A 88 4.77 -7.27 -12.54
C ASP A 88 5.78 -6.37 -11.80
N ASP A 89 5.74 -5.05 -12.03
CA ASP A 89 6.56 -4.11 -11.28
C ASP A 89 6.19 -4.12 -9.80
N ILE A 90 4.89 -4.10 -9.49
CA ILE A 90 4.41 -4.11 -8.11
C ILE A 90 4.72 -5.44 -7.44
N ILE A 91 4.52 -6.58 -8.11
CA ILE A 91 4.88 -7.91 -7.58
C ILE A 91 6.34 -7.92 -7.15
N LYS A 92 7.26 -7.53 -8.04
CA LYS A 92 8.70 -7.49 -7.72
C LYS A 92 9.01 -6.60 -6.53
N ILE A 93 8.40 -5.42 -6.48
CA ILE A 93 8.61 -4.47 -5.39
C ILE A 93 8.11 -5.04 -4.05
N VAL A 94 6.92 -5.66 -4.02
CA VAL A 94 6.35 -6.24 -2.80
C VAL A 94 7.15 -7.48 -2.35
N GLU A 95 7.62 -8.31 -3.29
CA GLU A 95 8.52 -9.44 -3.01
C GLU A 95 9.89 -9.00 -2.48
N GLU A 96 10.40 -7.83 -2.90
CA GLU A 96 11.64 -7.27 -2.35
C GLU A 96 11.42 -6.76 -0.91
N LEU A 97 10.26 -6.15 -0.63
CA LEU A 97 9.90 -5.66 0.70
C LEU A 97 9.67 -6.78 1.72
N SER A 98 9.06 -7.89 1.31
CA SER A 98 8.78 -9.01 2.21
C SER A 98 10.03 -9.75 2.68
N ARG A 99 11.17 -9.58 1.99
CA ARG A 99 12.48 -10.15 2.38
C ARG A 99 13.16 -9.43 3.54
N ILE A 100 12.64 -8.28 3.96
CA ILE A 100 13.25 -7.47 5.01
C ILE A 100 12.92 -8.05 6.41
N HIS A 101 11.95 -8.98 6.51
CA HIS A 101 11.60 -9.68 7.75
C HIS A 101 11.62 -11.21 7.63
#